data_AF-A0A9N8M861-F1
#
_entry.id   AF-A0A9N8M861-F1
#
_cell.length_a   1.000
_cell.length_b   1.000
_cell.length_c   1.000
_cell.angle_alpha   90.00
_cell.angle_beta   90.00
_cell.angle_gamma   90.00
#
_symmetry.space_group_name_H-M   'P 1'
#
loop_
_entity.id
_entity.type
_entity.pdbx_description
1 polymer ?
#
loop_
_entity_poly.entity_id
_entity_poly.type
_entity_poly.pdbx_seq_one_letter_code
_entity_poly.pdbx_strand_id
1 'polypeptide(L)'
;RTGHGDFAEYHDRFRHLDAERWSLCGKLRSPFHPLTCPAFTRHHALLLDGEGNRHTNEALVNDKKGILALLAFARASGAYTRELYARIDGGGA
;
A
#
# COMPACT_ATOMS: atom_id res chain seq x y z
N ARG A 1 -12.96 -11.80 9.06
CA ARG A 1 -11.77 -10.95 9.30
C ARG A 1 -11.13 -10.63 7.94
N THR A 2 -11.61 -9.60 7.27
CA THR A 2 -11.03 -9.12 6.00
C THR A 2 -9.88 -8.19 6.36
N GLY A 3 -8.64 -8.61 6.08
CA GLY A 3 -7.40 -7.90 6.43
C GLY A 3 -7.16 -6.60 5.64
N HIS A 4 -8.21 -5.84 5.35
CA HIS A 4 -8.15 -4.56 4.61
C HIS A 4 -8.09 -3.33 5.54
N GLY A 5 -7.99 -3.51 6.87
CA GLY A 5 -8.12 -2.44 7.86
C GLY A 5 -6.81 -1.84 8.38
N ASP A 6 -5.70 -1.99 7.68
CA ASP A 6 -4.35 -1.63 8.17
C ASP A 6 -3.90 -0.23 7.69
N PHE A 7 -4.84 0.73 7.70
CA PHE A 7 -4.60 2.12 7.26
C PHE A 7 -4.68 3.06 8.46
N ALA A 8 -3.75 4.03 8.56
CA ALA A 8 -3.68 4.95 9.70
C ALA A 8 -5.00 5.69 10.02
N GLU A 9 -5.82 5.98 9.00
CA GLU A 9 -7.17 6.58 9.19
C GLU A 9 -8.15 5.65 9.93
N TYR A 10 -7.97 4.33 9.87
CA TYR A 10 -8.78 3.38 10.64
C TYR A 10 -8.28 3.23 12.09
N HIS A 11 -6.99 3.48 12.35
CA HIS A 11 -6.39 3.30 13.68
C HIS A 11 -6.51 4.51 14.61
N ASP A 12 -6.71 5.72 14.08
CA ASP A 12 -6.91 6.93 14.90
C ASP A 12 -8.15 6.84 15.79
N ARG A 13 -9.18 6.11 15.34
CA ARG A 13 -10.45 5.97 16.06
C ARG A 13 -10.45 4.90 17.17
N PHE A 14 -9.47 3.98 17.20
CA PHE A 14 -9.48 2.81 18.11
C PHE A 14 -8.20 2.56 18.94
N ARG A 15 -7.19 3.45 18.91
CA ARG A 15 -5.95 3.32 19.74
C ARG A 15 -5.32 1.93 19.72
N HIS A 16 -5.24 1.29 18.55
CA HIS A 16 -4.40 0.10 18.41
C HIS A 16 -2.93 0.55 18.31
N LEU A 17 -2.20 0.42 19.42
CA LEU A 17 -0.77 0.75 19.55
C LEU A 17 0.15 -0.11 18.66
N ASP A 18 -0.39 -1.20 18.12
CA ASP A 18 0.33 -2.25 17.37
C ASP A 18 0.23 -2.12 15.85
N ALA A 19 -0.42 -1.06 15.35
CA ALA A 19 -0.49 -0.81 13.92
C ALA A 19 0.82 -0.17 13.48
N GLU A 20 1.55 -0.83 12.58
CA GLU A 20 2.75 -0.28 11.96
C GLU A 20 2.40 1.00 11.18
N ARG A 21 2.57 2.13 11.88
CA ARG A 21 2.27 3.48 11.39
C ARG A 21 3.28 3.96 10.35
N TRP A 22 4.38 3.23 10.18
CA TRP A 22 5.49 3.59 9.33
C TRP A 22 5.55 2.65 8.13
N SER A 23 5.67 3.23 6.94
CA SER A 23 6.01 2.48 5.73
C SER A 23 7.52 2.24 5.64
N LEU A 24 7.93 1.34 4.75
CA LEU A 24 9.34 1.00 4.47
C LEU A 24 10.26 2.21 4.24
N CYS A 25 9.72 3.31 3.70
CA CYS A 25 10.49 4.52 3.44
C CYS A 25 10.59 5.47 4.65
N GLY A 26 10.07 5.09 5.81
CA GLY A 26 10.04 5.91 7.03
C GLY A 26 8.95 6.98 7.07
N LYS A 27 8.02 7.00 6.10
CA LYS A 27 6.86 7.91 6.11
C LYS A 27 5.63 7.27 6.73
N LEU A 28 4.66 8.09 7.14
CA LEU A 28 3.39 7.63 7.67
C LEU A 28 2.64 6.78 6.63
N ARG A 29 2.12 5.65 7.09
CA ARG A 29 1.37 4.71 6.27
C ARG A 29 -0.04 5.24 6.00
N SER A 30 -0.29 5.64 4.76
CA SER A 30 -1.62 6.03 4.27
C SER A 30 -2.05 5.09 3.13
N PRO A 31 -3.36 4.98 2.82
CA PRO A 31 -3.85 4.10 1.74
C PRO A 31 -3.19 4.33 0.39
N PHE A 32 -2.90 5.59 0.08
CA PHE A 32 -2.28 6.00 -1.18
C PHE A 32 -0.75 6.12 -1.10
N HIS A 33 -0.16 6.04 0.09
CA HIS A 33 1.29 6.20 0.24
C HIS A 33 2.09 5.13 -0.52
N PRO A 34 1.75 3.81 -0.46
CA PRO A 34 2.41 2.78 -1.25
C PRO A 34 2.54 3.10 -2.74
N LEU A 35 1.56 3.78 -3.32
CA LEU A 35 1.52 4.10 -4.75
C LEU A 35 2.56 5.15 -5.16
N THR A 36 3.09 5.89 -4.20
CA THR A 36 4.08 6.97 -4.40
C THR A 36 5.38 6.69 -3.64
N CYS A 37 5.46 5.56 -2.96
CA CYS A 37 6.55 5.26 -2.04
C CYS A 37 7.76 4.73 -2.83
N PRO A 38 8.96 5.29 -2.61
CA PRO A 38 10.15 4.86 -3.35
C PRO A 38 10.52 3.38 -3.09
N ALA A 39 10.12 2.82 -1.94
CA ALA A 39 10.31 1.41 -1.63
C ALA A 39 9.58 0.47 -2.60
N PHE A 40 8.52 0.95 -3.26
CA PHE A 40 7.74 0.17 -4.22
C PHE A 40 7.92 0.64 -5.67
N THR A 41 8.94 1.47 -5.96
CA THR A 41 9.23 1.98 -7.32
C THR A 41 9.27 0.87 -8.37
N ARG A 42 9.84 -0.30 -8.03
CA ARG A 42 9.91 -1.45 -8.95
C ARG A 42 8.54 -1.98 -9.40
N HIS A 43 7.49 -1.73 -8.62
CA HIS A 43 6.12 -2.14 -8.93
C HIS A 43 5.25 -0.99 -9.44
N HIS A 44 5.74 0.26 -9.44
CA HIS A 44 4.97 1.40 -9.97
C HIS A 44 4.65 1.25 -11.46
N ALA A 45 5.42 0.44 -12.19
CA ALA A 45 5.11 0.06 -13.57
C ALA A 45 3.72 -0.61 -13.71
N LEU A 46 3.24 -1.28 -12.67
CA LEU A 46 1.91 -1.92 -12.65
C LEU A 46 0.77 -0.91 -12.44
N LEU A 47 1.08 0.32 -12.07
CA LEU A 47 0.12 1.42 -11.91
C LEU A 47 0.00 2.28 -13.18
N LEU A 48 0.69 1.89 -14.25
CA LEU A 48 0.62 2.55 -15.55
C LEU A 48 -0.49 1.91 -16.39
N ASP A 49 -1.20 2.74 -17.16
CA ASP A 49 -2.12 2.29 -18.20
C ASP A 49 -1.33 1.73 -19.41
N GLY A 50 -2.04 1.14 -20.38
CA GLY A 50 -1.46 0.68 -21.65
C GLY A 50 -0.75 1.76 -22.46
N GLU A 51 -1.04 3.04 -22.20
CA GLU A 51 -0.33 4.19 -22.80
C GLU A 51 0.94 4.60 -22.02
N GLY A 52 1.27 3.93 -20.92
CA GLY A 52 2.39 4.27 -20.04
C GLY A 52 2.12 5.42 -19.07
N ASN A 53 0.89 5.96 -19.07
CA ASN A 53 0.46 7.01 -18.15
C ASN A 53 0.07 6.42 -16.79
N ARG A 54 0.51 7.06 -15.70
CA ARG A 54 0.12 6.62 -14.35
C ARG A 54 -1.38 6.85 -14.12
N HIS A 55 -2.10 5.81 -13.70
CA HIS A 55 -3.50 5.96 -13.29
C HIS A 55 -3.61 6.96 -12.13
N THR A 56 -4.61 7.83 -12.19
CA THR A 56 -4.92 8.74 -11.08
C THR A 56 -5.41 7.95 -9.87
N ASN A 57 -5.22 8.50 -8.66
CA ASN A 57 -5.73 7.86 -7.44
C ASN A 57 -7.24 7.57 -7.52
N GLU A 58 -8.00 8.44 -8.20
CA GLU A 58 -9.44 8.26 -8.41
C GLU A 58 -9.74 7.11 -9.38
N ALA A 59 -9.00 6.99 -10.48
CA ALA A 59 -9.14 5.88 -11.41
C ALA A 59 -8.76 4.54 -10.76
N LEU A 60 -7.74 4.52 -9.92
CA LEU A 60 -7.31 3.32 -9.19
C LEU A 60 -8.38 2.71 -8.28
N VAL A 61 -9.37 3.52 -7.85
CA VAL A 61 -10.43 3.06 -6.94
C VAL A 61 -11.83 3.07 -7.58
N ASN A 62 -12.04 3.80 -8.68
CA ASN A 62 -13.35 3.90 -9.33
C ASN A 62 -13.39 3.29 -10.75
N ASP A 63 -12.26 3.23 -11.46
CA ASP A 63 -12.22 2.71 -12.83
C ASP A 63 -11.83 1.23 -12.85
N LYS A 64 -12.46 0.43 -13.72
CA LYS A 64 -12.19 -1.01 -13.78
C LYS A 64 -10.72 -1.33 -14.09
N LYS A 65 -10.08 -0.60 -15.02
CA LYS A 65 -8.66 -0.81 -15.34
C LYS A 65 -7.77 -0.36 -14.18
N GLY A 66 -8.09 0.78 -13.58
CA GLY A 66 -7.37 1.28 -12.41
C GLY A 66 -7.46 0.33 -11.21
N ILE A 67 -8.63 -0.25 -10.94
CA ILE A 67 -8.82 -1.25 -9.88
C ILE A 67 -7.99 -2.50 -10.15
N LEU A 68 -7.96 -2.98 -11.40
CA LEU A 68 -7.12 -4.13 -11.77
C LEU A 68 -5.63 -3.83 -11.60
N ALA A 69 -5.19 -2.65 -12.00
CA ALA A 69 -3.82 -2.17 -11.80
C ALA A 69 -3.46 -2.09 -10.30
N LEU A 70 -4.36 -1.53 -9.48
CA LEU A 70 -4.18 -1.46 -8.02
C LEU A 70 -4.08 -2.85 -7.40
N LEU A 71 -4.94 -3.79 -7.81
CA LEU A 71 -4.91 -5.18 -7.33
C LEU A 71 -3.62 -5.90 -7.74
N ALA A 72 -3.16 -5.71 -8.97
CA ALA A 72 -1.91 -6.27 -9.46
C ALA A 72 -0.72 -5.71 -8.66
N PHE A 73 -0.69 -4.39 -8.46
CA PHE A 73 0.31 -3.72 -7.62
C PHE A 73 0.29 -4.27 -6.19
N ALA A 74 -0.87 -4.34 -5.54
CA ALA A 74 -1.00 -4.80 -4.17
C ALA A 74 -0.50 -6.23 -3.98
N ARG A 75 -0.83 -7.12 -4.94
CA ARG A 75 -0.39 -8.52 -4.93
C ARG A 75 1.11 -8.67 -5.16
N ALA A 76 1.68 -7.94 -6.13
CA ALA A 76 3.10 -8.05 -6.46
C ALA A 76 4.00 -7.41 -5.40
N SER A 77 3.59 -6.25 -4.87
CA SER A 77 4.37 -5.49 -3.91
C SER A 77 4.24 -5.98 -2.47
N GLY A 78 3.12 -6.62 -2.13
CA GLY A 78 2.76 -6.88 -0.74
C GLY A 78 2.55 -5.61 0.08
N ALA A 79 2.47 -4.42 -0.54
CA ALA A 79 2.51 -3.14 0.16
C ALA A 79 1.33 -2.89 1.12
N TYR A 80 0.30 -3.73 1.02
CA TYR A 80 -0.90 -3.72 1.85
C TYR A 80 -1.03 -4.95 2.75
N THR A 81 -0.07 -5.87 2.74
CA THR A 81 -0.10 -7.08 3.58
C THR A 81 0.59 -6.83 4.91
N ARG A 82 0.04 -7.36 6.01
CA ARG A 82 0.66 -7.27 7.34
C ARG A 82 1.98 -8.02 7.42
N GLU A 83 2.14 -9.10 6.67
CA GLU A 83 3.38 -9.91 6.65
C GLU A 83 4.61 -9.15 6.16
N LEU A 84 4.45 -8.20 5.22
CA LEU A 84 5.58 -7.42 4.72
C LEU A 84 6.20 -6.57 5.83
N TYR A 85 5.34 -6.05 6.71
CA TYR A 85 5.69 -5.11 7.76
C TYR A 85 6.11 -5.85 9.05
N ALA A 86 5.42 -6.94 9.39
CA ALA A 86 5.78 -7.81 10.51
C ALA A 86 7.19 -8.45 10.39
N ARG A 87 7.72 -8.63 9.16
CA ARG A 87 9.08 -9.16 8.93
C ARG A 87 10.20 -8.16 9.26
N ILE A 88 9.87 -6.89 9.44
CA ILE A 88 10.85 -5.83 9.72
C ILE A 88 11.10 -5.71 11.22
N ASP A 89 10.06 -5.91 12.02
CA ASP A 89 10.12 -5.87 13.48
C ASP A 89 10.79 -7.12 14.09
N GLY A 90 10.67 -8.29 13.43
CA GLY A 90 11.30 -9.54 13.87
C GLY A 90 12.78 -9.73 13.48
N GLY A 91 13.42 -8.70 12.91
CA GLY A 91 14.81 -8.71 12.42
C GLY A 91 15.81 -7.98 13.32
N GLY A 92 15.48 -7.75 14.59
CA GLY A 92 16.40 -7.30 15.63
C GLY A 92 16.90 -8.49 16.44
N ALA A 93 18.20 -8.73 16.40
CA ALA A 93 18.92 -9.72 17.21
C ALA A 93 18.77 -9.48 18.72
#